data_AF-A0A7V5UQS2-F1
#
_entry.id   AF-A0A7V5UQS2-F1
#
_cell.length_a   1.000
_cell.length_b   1.000
_cell.length_c   1.000
_cell.angle_alpha   90.00
_cell.angle_beta   90.00
_cell.angle_gamma   90.00
#
_symmetry.space_group_name_H-M   'P 1'
#
loop_
_entity.id
_entity.type
_entity.pdbx_description
1 polymer ?
#
loop_
_entity_poly.entity_id
_entity_poly.type
_entity_poly.pdbx_seq_one_letter_code
_entity_poly.pdbx_strand_id
1 'polypeptide(L)'
;MRFPLFLAMALNMVFVTAAAAAPAVVAKINKSRQSMDIYVNGTLKHNWKVSTARRGYRTPVGRFRPGIMKRMHYSRKYNNSPMPWSIFFLGGYAIHGTNAVRRLGSPASHGCIRLRTDNARTLFNLVRKYGRSNPRIEISGSRPARVRKKSRRAGKKIKHNRRRIVRQETSRSARRHQSRRLARRPAPAKGKTRVSERGA
;
A
#
# COMPACT_ATOMS: atom_id res chain seq x y z
N MET A 1 -65.69 -2.46 62.53
CA MET A 1 -64.46 -1.79 62.03
C MET A 1 -64.25 -2.24 60.59
N ARG A 2 -64.26 -1.32 59.62
CA ARG A 2 -64.25 -1.61 58.18
C ARG A 2 -62.81 -1.56 57.64
N PHE A 3 -62.32 -2.65 57.06
CA PHE A 3 -61.02 -2.68 56.35
C PHE A 3 -61.24 -2.25 54.89
N PRO A 4 -60.49 -1.26 54.35
CA PRO A 4 -60.60 -0.92 52.94
C PRO A 4 -59.83 -1.94 52.10
N LEU A 5 -60.54 -2.58 51.17
CA LEU A 5 -59.99 -3.49 50.18
C LEU A 5 -59.28 -2.64 49.10
N PHE A 6 -57.96 -2.48 49.21
CA PHE A 6 -57.15 -1.86 48.17
C PHE A 6 -56.96 -2.84 47.01
N LEU A 7 -57.71 -2.63 45.92
CA LEU A 7 -57.54 -3.35 44.66
C LEU A 7 -56.23 -2.90 44.00
N ALA A 8 -55.16 -3.68 44.19
CA ALA A 8 -53.88 -3.44 43.53
C ALA A 8 -53.98 -3.76 42.03
N MET A 9 -54.18 -2.74 41.20
CA MET A 9 -54.14 -2.85 39.75
C MET A 9 -52.68 -3.01 39.31
N ALA A 10 -52.25 -4.27 39.12
CA ALA A 10 -50.93 -4.59 38.61
C ALA A 10 -50.80 -4.14 37.14
N LEU A 11 -50.11 -3.02 36.91
CA LEU A 11 -49.76 -2.54 35.58
C LEU A 11 -48.66 -3.44 34.99
N ASN A 12 -49.06 -4.41 34.18
CA ASN A 12 -48.15 -5.27 33.43
C ASN A 12 -47.48 -4.45 32.30
N MET A 13 -46.36 -3.80 32.62
CA MET A 13 -45.56 -3.08 31.64
C MET A 13 -44.76 -4.07 30.79
N VAL A 14 -45.32 -4.45 29.64
CA VAL A 14 -44.63 -5.28 28.65
C VAL A 14 -43.54 -4.45 27.98
N PHE A 15 -42.28 -4.66 28.37
CA PHE A 15 -41.13 -4.09 27.67
C PHE A 15 -40.93 -4.78 26.33
N VAL A 16 -41.46 -4.19 25.26
CA VAL A 16 -41.14 -4.61 23.88
C VAL A 16 -39.69 -4.24 23.60
N THR A 17 -38.80 -5.23 23.58
CA THR A 17 -37.41 -5.03 23.17
C THR A 17 -37.34 -4.92 21.66
N ALA A 18 -37.15 -3.69 21.15
CA ALA A 18 -36.89 -3.49 19.73
C ALA A 18 -35.51 -4.07 19.37
N ALA A 19 -35.48 -5.15 18.58
CA ALA A 19 -34.24 -5.70 18.05
C ALA A 19 -33.51 -4.63 17.22
N ALA A 20 -32.24 -4.37 17.53
CA ALA A 20 -31.46 -3.38 16.80
C ALA A 20 -31.32 -3.79 15.33
N ALA A 21 -31.86 -2.97 14.42
CA ALA A 21 -31.78 -3.22 12.99
C ALA A 21 -30.32 -3.39 12.52
N ALA A 22 -30.07 -4.41 11.69
CA ALA A 22 -28.76 -4.69 11.14
C ALA A 22 -28.23 -3.46 10.35
N PRO A 23 -26.91 -3.19 10.39
CA PRO A 23 -26.34 -2.08 9.64
C PRO A 23 -26.49 -2.32 8.13
N ALA A 24 -27.11 -1.36 7.45
CA ALA A 24 -27.33 -1.35 6.01
C ALA A 24 -26.03 -1.18 5.22
N VAL A 25 -24.98 -0.57 5.79
CA VAL A 25 -23.66 -0.48 5.16
C VAL A 25 -22.57 -0.93 6.12
N VAL A 26 -21.75 -1.91 5.72
CA VAL A 26 -20.60 -2.36 6.50
C VAL A 26 -19.34 -2.28 5.66
N ALA A 27 -18.39 -1.45 6.07
CA ALA A 27 -17.05 -1.41 5.50
C ALA A 27 -16.13 -2.30 6.34
N LYS A 28 -15.71 -3.45 5.80
CA LYS A 28 -14.76 -4.36 6.44
C LYS A 28 -13.36 -4.16 5.88
N ILE A 29 -12.44 -3.65 6.69
CA ILE A 29 -11.06 -3.36 6.32
C ILE A 29 -10.16 -4.45 6.88
N ASN A 30 -9.48 -5.17 6.00
CA ASN A 30 -8.47 -6.14 6.40
C ASN A 30 -7.07 -5.57 6.16
N LYS A 31 -6.34 -5.30 7.25
CA LYS A 31 -4.98 -4.76 7.18
C LYS A 31 -4.00 -5.76 6.57
N SER A 32 -4.13 -7.05 6.83
CA SER A 32 -3.21 -8.08 6.30
C SER A 32 -3.33 -8.19 4.79
N ARG A 33 -4.55 -8.08 4.24
CA ARG A 33 -4.84 -8.13 2.80
C ARG A 33 -4.75 -6.76 2.11
N GLN A 34 -4.69 -5.67 2.88
CA GLN A 34 -4.81 -4.30 2.36
C GLN A 34 -6.03 -4.12 1.45
N SER A 35 -7.17 -4.64 1.92
CA SER A 35 -8.45 -4.54 1.22
C SER A 35 -9.55 -3.95 2.11
N MET A 36 -10.58 -3.42 1.46
CA MET A 36 -11.83 -3.00 2.07
C MET A 36 -12.99 -3.62 1.29
N ASP A 37 -13.78 -4.42 1.97
CA ASP A 37 -15.00 -5.04 1.47
C ASP A 37 -16.19 -4.19 1.91
N ILE A 38 -17.00 -3.72 0.98
CA ILE A 38 -18.21 -2.94 1.26
C ILE A 38 -19.42 -3.81 1.07
N TYR A 39 -20.14 -4.03 2.15
CA TYR A 39 -21.44 -4.70 2.15
C TYR A 39 -22.54 -3.65 2.20
N VAL A 40 -23.58 -3.83 1.39
CA VAL A 40 -24.81 -3.05 1.45
C VAL A 40 -25.96 -4.03 1.62
N ASN A 41 -26.75 -3.86 2.69
CA ASN A 41 -27.83 -4.77 3.10
C ASN A 41 -27.37 -6.23 3.12
N GLY A 42 -26.21 -6.50 3.76
CA GLY A 42 -25.63 -7.84 3.86
C GLY A 42 -24.97 -8.39 2.60
N THR A 43 -25.15 -7.77 1.43
CA THR A 43 -24.56 -8.23 0.16
C THR A 43 -23.24 -7.53 -0.13
N LEU A 44 -22.19 -8.27 -0.50
CA LEU A 44 -20.93 -7.68 -0.94
C LEU A 44 -21.15 -6.91 -2.25
N LYS A 45 -20.90 -5.59 -2.23
CA LYS A 45 -21.03 -4.71 -3.41
C LYS A 45 -19.69 -4.29 -3.99
N HIS A 46 -18.69 -4.10 -3.14
CA HIS A 46 -17.37 -3.66 -3.61
C HIS A 46 -16.24 -4.33 -2.85
N ASN A 47 -15.14 -4.58 -3.55
CA ASN A 47 -13.83 -4.94 -2.98
C ASN A 47 -12.80 -3.94 -3.50
N TRP A 48 -12.16 -3.20 -2.58
CA TRP A 48 -11.21 -2.15 -2.94
C TRP A 48 -9.86 -2.36 -2.27
N LYS A 49 -8.79 -2.05 -3.01
CA LYS A 49 -7.45 -1.92 -2.42
C LYS A 49 -7.40 -0.69 -1.53
N VAL A 50 -6.83 -0.85 -0.34
CA VAL A 50 -6.54 0.24 0.59
C VAL A 50 -5.04 0.39 0.82
N SER A 51 -4.63 1.52 1.40
CA SER A 51 -3.31 1.69 2.00
C SER A 51 -3.47 2.14 3.45
N THR A 52 -3.16 1.27 4.40
CA THR A 52 -3.19 1.57 5.85
C THR A 52 -1.81 2.04 6.35
N ALA A 53 -1.67 2.16 7.68
CA ALA A 53 -0.46 2.66 8.32
C ALA A 53 0.81 1.85 7.98
N ARG A 54 1.87 2.57 7.59
CA ARG A 54 3.22 2.01 7.42
C ARG A 54 3.89 1.74 8.77
N ARG A 55 5.07 1.09 8.73
CA ARG A 55 5.89 0.85 9.93
C ARG A 55 6.17 2.19 10.66
N GLY A 56 6.06 2.18 11.98
CA GLY A 56 6.17 3.38 12.83
C GLY A 56 4.84 4.11 13.05
N TYR A 57 3.76 3.65 12.41
CA TYR A 57 2.40 4.18 12.59
C TYR A 57 1.40 3.05 12.79
N ARG A 58 0.22 3.38 13.33
CA ARG A 58 -0.85 2.41 13.61
C ARG A 58 -2.15 2.83 12.95
N THR A 59 -2.83 1.87 12.33
CA THR A 59 -4.28 1.96 12.06
C THR A 59 -4.97 1.14 13.15
N PRO A 60 -5.88 1.74 13.95
CA PRO A 60 -6.55 1.04 15.05
C PRO A 60 -7.40 -0.12 14.52
N VAL A 61 -7.49 -1.18 15.31
CA VAL A 61 -8.32 -2.36 15.04
C VAL A 61 -9.55 -2.25 15.94
N GLY A 62 -10.71 -2.68 15.44
CA GLY A 62 -11.96 -2.59 16.18
C GLY A 62 -13.14 -2.24 15.29
N ARG A 63 -14.28 -1.98 15.94
CA ARG A 63 -15.52 -1.54 15.29
C ARG A 63 -15.75 -0.07 15.60
N PHE A 64 -16.04 0.71 14.56
CA PHE A 64 -16.19 2.16 14.63
C PHE A 64 -17.46 2.59 13.88
N ARG A 65 -17.90 3.82 14.17
CA ARG A 65 -18.99 4.47 13.44
C ARG A 65 -18.44 5.65 12.63
N PRO A 66 -19.06 5.99 11.50
CA PRO A 66 -18.74 7.22 10.80
C PRO A 66 -19.01 8.46 11.67
N GLY A 67 -17.93 9.13 12.02
CA GLY A 67 -17.91 10.47 12.61
C GLY A 67 -18.01 11.54 11.52
N ILE A 68 -17.35 12.68 11.76
CA ILE A 68 -17.42 13.86 10.89
C ILE A 68 -17.05 13.49 9.45
N MET A 69 -17.78 14.07 8.50
CA MET A 69 -17.58 13.83 7.08
C MET A 69 -17.27 15.15 6.39
N LYS A 70 -16.19 15.20 5.60
CA LYS A 70 -15.78 16.40 4.85
C LYS A 70 -15.48 16.02 3.40
N ARG A 71 -16.08 16.74 2.43
CA ARG A 71 -15.79 16.52 1.00
C ARG A 71 -14.32 16.81 0.67
N MET A 72 -13.74 17.81 1.34
CA MET A 72 -12.30 18.07 1.33
C MET A 72 -11.84 18.36 2.75
N HIS A 73 -10.70 17.78 3.13
CA HIS A 73 -10.01 18.10 4.37
C HIS A 73 -8.51 18.20 4.08
N TYR A 74 -7.83 19.11 4.76
CA TYR A 74 -6.38 19.29 4.65
C TYR A 74 -5.76 19.00 6.02
N SER A 75 -4.86 18.02 6.07
CA SER A 75 -4.24 17.62 7.31
C SER A 75 -3.07 18.54 7.66
N ARG A 76 -3.27 19.44 8.64
CA ARG A 76 -2.23 20.35 9.14
C ARG A 76 -0.99 19.59 9.64
N LYS A 77 -1.20 18.47 10.33
CA LYS A 77 -0.13 17.57 10.84
C LYS A 77 0.77 16.99 9.73
N TYR A 78 0.26 16.91 8.51
CA TYR A 78 0.99 16.32 7.38
C TYR A 78 1.12 17.33 6.23
N ASN A 79 1.61 18.53 6.54
CA ASN A 79 1.91 19.59 5.56
C ASN A 79 0.73 19.90 4.62
N ASN A 80 -0.46 20.09 5.20
CA ASN A 80 -1.71 20.33 4.46
C ASN A 80 -2.01 19.27 3.38
N SER A 81 -1.64 18.01 3.63
CA SER A 81 -1.95 16.91 2.71
C SER A 81 -3.46 16.83 2.44
N PRO A 82 -3.89 16.78 1.16
CA PRO A 82 -5.30 16.71 0.82
C PRO A 82 -5.90 15.34 1.14
N MET A 83 -7.08 15.36 1.73
CA MET A 83 -7.88 14.20 2.14
C MET A 83 -9.31 14.35 1.58
N PRO A 84 -9.51 14.17 0.27
CA PRO A 84 -10.82 14.25 -0.34
C PRO A 84 -11.75 13.14 0.17
N TRP A 85 -13.05 13.44 0.29
CA TRP A 85 -14.10 12.51 0.73
C TRP A 85 -13.77 11.83 2.07
N SER A 86 -13.35 12.63 3.04
CA SER A 86 -12.95 12.17 4.36
C SER A 86 -14.14 11.74 5.21
N ILE A 87 -14.03 10.57 5.81
CA ILE A 87 -14.93 10.01 6.82
C ILE A 87 -14.08 9.72 8.06
N PHE A 88 -14.16 10.59 9.07
CA PHE A 88 -13.47 10.40 10.34
C PHE A 88 -14.17 9.33 11.18
N PHE A 89 -13.44 8.55 11.95
CA PHE A 89 -14.04 7.47 12.76
C PHE A 89 -13.45 7.31 14.17
N LEU A 90 -12.31 7.94 14.46
CA LEU A 90 -11.70 7.98 15.80
C LEU A 90 -10.65 9.10 15.85
N GLY A 91 -10.72 10.08 16.77
CA GLY A 91 -9.60 10.97 17.13
C GLY A 91 -8.61 11.41 16.02
N GLY A 92 -9.09 11.79 14.82
CA GLY A 92 -8.26 12.18 13.66
C GLY A 92 -7.95 11.08 12.63
N TYR A 93 -8.24 9.81 12.93
CA TYR A 93 -8.23 8.71 11.96
C TYR A 93 -9.43 8.83 11.01
N ALA A 94 -9.16 8.73 9.71
CA ALA A 94 -10.16 8.82 8.67
C ALA A 94 -9.97 7.78 7.56
N ILE A 95 -11.07 7.44 6.89
CA ILE A 95 -11.06 6.88 5.55
C ILE A 95 -11.13 8.06 4.57
N HIS A 96 -10.22 8.12 3.60
CA HIS A 96 -10.21 9.23 2.63
C HIS A 96 -9.59 8.82 1.28
N GLY A 97 -9.85 9.63 0.27
CA GLY A 97 -9.29 9.49 -1.07
C GLY A 97 -7.80 9.86 -1.15
N THR A 98 -7.10 9.32 -2.14
CA THR A 98 -5.69 9.60 -2.40
C THR A 98 -5.36 9.58 -3.89
N ASN A 99 -4.47 10.48 -4.30
CA ASN A 99 -3.87 10.46 -5.63
C ASN A 99 -2.64 9.54 -5.74
N ALA A 100 -2.07 9.11 -4.60
CA ALA A 100 -0.99 8.11 -4.54
C ALA A 100 -1.48 6.67 -4.83
N VAL A 101 -2.21 6.48 -5.94
CA VAL A 101 -2.88 5.23 -6.32
C VAL A 101 -1.92 4.04 -6.37
N ARG A 102 -0.67 4.26 -6.82
CA ARG A 102 0.39 3.22 -6.88
C ARG A 102 0.74 2.60 -5.52
N ARG A 103 0.32 3.21 -4.41
CA ARG A 103 0.56 2.72 -3.04
C ARG A 103 -0.58 1.86 -2.51
N LEU A 104 -1.75 1.85 -3.14
CA LEU A 104 -2.89 1.03 -2.73
C LEU A 104 -2.55 -0.47 -2.85
N GLY A 105 -3.03 -1.26 -1.90
CA GLY A 105 -2.64 -2.67 -1.72
C GLY A 105 -1.37 -2.85 -0.89
N SER A 106 -0.80 -1.77 -0.34
CA SER A 106 0.36 -1.82 0.54
C SER A 106 0.28 -0.76 1.65
N PRO A 107 0.85 -1.01 2.84
CA PRO A 107 0.85 0.00 3.89
C PRO A 107 1.77 1.19 3.54
N ALA A 108 1.23 2.41 3.58
CA ALA A 108 1.95 3.64 3.25
C ALA A 108 1.50 4.90 4.01
N SER A 109 0.36 4.85 4.71
CA SER A 109 -0.18 6.01 5.42
C SER A 109 0.46 6.19 6.80
N HIS A 110 0.08 7.28 7.48
CA HIS A 110 0.47 7.56 8.87
C HIS A 110 -0.61 7.13 9.89
N GLY A 111 -1.62 6.38 9.46
CA GLY A 111 -2.73 5.96 10.34
C GLY A 111 -4.04 5.78 9.59
N CYS A 112 -4.40 6.79 8.79
CA CYS A 112 -5.61 6.82 7.98
C CYS A 112 -5.69 5.67 6.96
N ILE A 113 -6.91 5.35 6.53
CA ILE A 113 -7.16 4.32 5.51
C ILE A 113 -7.35 5.03 4.19
N ARG A 114 -6.37 4.88 3.29
CA ARG A 114 -6.38 5.53 1.98
C ARG A 114 -7.12 4.67 0.96
N LEU A 115 -8.02 5.28 0.20
CA LEU A 115 -8.73 4.71 -0.94
C LEU A 115 -8.41 5.49 -2.20
N ARG A 116 -8.65 4.88 -3.38
CA ARG A 116 -8.75 5.68 -4.60
C ARG A 116 -9.87 6.72 -4.43
N THR A 117 -9.69 7.93 -4.97
CA THR A 117 -10.55 9.09 -4.69
C THR A 117 -12.01 8.88 -5.11
N ASP A 118 -12.25 8.17 -6.21
CA ASP A 118 -13.57 7.71 -6.67
C ASP A 118 -14.23 6.76 -5.66
N ASN A 119 -13.53 5.75 -5.17
CA ASN A 119 -14.03 4.80 -4.18
C ASN A 119 -14.35 5.50 -2.85
N ALA A 120 -13.52 6.46 -2.44
CA ALA A 120 -13.79 7.28 -1.27
C ALA A 120 -15.07 8.12 -1.44
N ARG A 121 -15.28 8.71 -2.64
CA ARG A 121 -16.52 9.42 -2.98
C ARG A 121 -17.73 8.49 -2.92
N THR A 122 -17.64 7.29 -3.47
CA THR A 122 -18.70 6.29 -3.43
C THR A 122 -19.06 5.93 -1.99
N LEU A 123 -18.07 5.59 -1.16
CA LEU A 123 -18.30 5.29 0.25
C LEU A 123 -18.91 6.47 1.00
N PHE A 124 -18.42 7.68 0.76
CA PHE A 124 -18.94 8.90 1.36
C PHE A 124 -20.43 9.08 1.03
N ASN A 125 -20.80 8.90 -0.24
CA ASN A 125 -22.18 9.01 -0.67
C ASN A 125 -23.07 7.90 -0.09
N LEU A 126 -22.57 6.66 0.02
CA LEU A 126 -23.28 5.57 0.68
C LEU A 126 -23.54 5.89 2.16
N VAL A 127 -22.51 6.30 2.90
CA VAL A 127 -22.66 6.67 4.33
C VAL A 127 -23.63 7.84 4.50
N ARG A 128 -23.60 8.83 3.60
CA ARG A 128 -24.55 9.94 3.63
C ARG A 128 -25.98 9.47 3.34
N LYS A 129 -26.17 8.60 2.34
CA LYS A 129 -27.48 8.07 1.94
C LYS A 129 -28.18 7.30 3.07
N TYR A 130 -27.44 6.46 3.79
CA TYR A 130 -28.00 5.63 4.86
C TYR A 130 -27.97 6.30 6.25
N GLY A 131 -27.46 7.52 6.35
CA GLY A 131 -27.31 8.26 7.61
C GLY A 131 -26.17 7.71 8.48
N ARG A 132 -25.42 8.58 9.15
CA ARG A 132 -24.17 8.22 9.86
C ARG A 132 -24.34 7.24 11.03
N SER A 133 -25.54 7.12 11.58
CA SER A 133 -25.85 6.21 12.69
C SER A 133 -25.94 4.74 12.25
N ASN A 134 -26.23 4.48 10.97
CA ASN A 134 -26.46 3.12 10.51
C ASN A 134 -25.17 2.38 10.10
N PRO A 135 -24.25 2.95 9.28
CA PRO A 135 -23.09 2.23 8.81
C PRO A 135 -22.11 1.82 9.91
N ARG A 136 -21.34 0.77 9.64
CA ARG A 136 -20.26 0.28 10.51
C ARG A 136 -18.94 0.20 9.76
N ILE A 137 -17.86 0.53 10.46
CA ILE A 137 -16.48 0.39 9.99
C ILE A 137 -15.84 -0.67 10.87
N GLU A 138 -15.45 -1.79 10.27
CA GLU A 138 -14.81 -2.90 10.98
C GLU A 138 -13.39 -3.04 10.49
N ILE A 139 -12.40 -2.83 11.36
CA ILE A 139 -10.98 -2.91 11.01
C ILE A 139 -10.38 -4.12 11.71
N SER A 140 -9.81 -5.04 10.94
CA SER A 140 -9.21 -6.28 11.41
C SER A 140 -7.81 -6.52 10.83
N GLY A 141 -7.15 -7.55 11.36
CA GLY A 141 -5.86 -8.02 10.90
C GLY A 141 -4.66 -7.20 11.38
N SER A 142 -3.48 -7.73 11.08
CA SER A 142 -2.20 -7.14 11.39
C SER A 142 -1.57 -6.55 10.11
N ARG A 143 -0.46 -5.82 10.26
CA ARG A 143 0.24 -5.30 9.07
C ARG A 143 0.88 -6.50 8.33
N PRO A 144 0.79 -6.58 7.00
CA PRO A 144 1.33 -7.72 6.27
C PRO A 144 2.82 -7.90 6.57
N ALA A 145 3.23 -9.15 6.83
CA ALA A 145 4.63 -9.51 6.96
C ALA A 145 5.36 -9.11 5.67
N ARG A 146 6.62 -8.68 5.79
CA ARG A 146 7.38 -8.21 4.64
C ARG A 146 7.58 -9.41 3.70
N VAL A 147 6.88 -9.44 2.56
CA VAL A 147 7.24 -10.36 1.46
C VAL A 147 8.66 -9.99 1.05
N ARG A 148 9.64 -10.74 1.55
CA ARG A 148 11.06 -10.51 1.31
C ARG A 148 11.26 -10.78 -0.17
N LYS A 149 11.42 -9.74 -0.98
CA LYS A 149 11.80 -9.83 -2.41
C LYS A 149 13.24 -10.39 -2.56
N LYS A 150 13.52 -11.58 -2.01
CA LYS A 150 14.81 -12.28 -2.10
C LYS A 150 15.12 -12.62 -3.56
N SER A 151 14.09 -12.95 -4.35
CA SER A 151 14.20 -13.33 -5.77
C SER A 151 14.72 -12.20 -6.68
N ARG A 152 14.30 -10.93 -6.48
CA ARG A 152 14.73 -9.81 -7.36
C ARG A 152 16.19 -9.39 -7.15
N ARG A 153 16.73 -9.53 -5.94
CA ARG A 153 18.16 -9.24 -5.67
C ARG A 153 19.07 -10.35 -6.20
N ALA A 154 18.66 -11.62 -6.09
CA ALA A 154 19.39 -12.75 -6.65
C ALA A 154 19.49 -12.64 -8.18
N GLY A 155 18.36 -12.41 -8.88
CA GLY A 155 18.37 -12.26 -10.35
C GLY A 155 19.21 -11.07 -10.85
N LYS A 156 19.28 -9.97 -10.09
CA LYS A 156 20.12 -8.80 -10.44
C LYS A 156 21.62 -9.09 -10.24
N LYS A 157 22.01 -9.82 -9.18
CA LYS A 157 23.39 -10.27 -8.97
C LYS A 157 23.84 -11.24 -10.06
N ILE A 158 23.01 -12.22 -10.43
CA ILE A 158 23.34 -13.21 -11.47
C ILE A 158 23.56 -12.53 -12.83
N LYS A 159 22.66 -11.62 -13.25
CA LYS A 159 22.82 -10.87 -14.51
C LYS A 159 24.07 -9.99 -14.52
N HIS A 160 24.38 -9.34 -13.41
CA HIS A 160 25.59 -8.52 -13.29
C HIS A 160 26.87 -9.37 -13.39
N ASN A 161 26.90 -10.54 -12.73
CA ASN A 161 28.05 -11.42 -12.76
C ASN A 161 28.29 -12.01 -14.16
N ARG A 162 27.22 -12.46 -14.85
CA ARG A 162 27.32 -12.94 -16.25
C ARG A 162 27.90 -11.89 -17.19
N ARG A 163 27.44 -10.63 -17.10
CA ARG A 163 27.99 -9.53 -17.92
C ARG A 163 29.48 -9.29 -17.65
N ARG A 164 29.92 -9.43 -16.39
CA ARG A 164 31.33 -9.27 -16.01
C ARG A 164 32.20 -10.38 -16.59
N ILE A 165 31.74 -11.63 -16.53
CA ILE A 165 32.45 -12.81 -17.05
C ILE A 165 32.63 -12.70 -18.57
N VAL A 166 31.56 -12.42 -19.32
CA VAL A 166 31.62 -12.27 -20.79
C VAL A 166 32.57 -11.15 -21.20
N ARG A 167 32.59 -10.01 -20.48
CA ARG A 167 33.54 -8.90 -20.74
C ARG A 167 34.99 -9.29 -20.46
N GLN A 168 35.24 -10.15 -19.48
CA GLN A 168 36.58 -10.64 -19.17
C GLN A 168 37.07 -11.65 -20.21
N GLU A 169 36.20 -12.53 -20.70
CA GLU A 169 36.55 -13.49 -21.76
C GLU A 169 36.84 -12.80 -23.09
N THR A 170 36.01 -11.84 -23.51
CA THR A 170 36.25 -11.09 -24.76
C THR A 170 37.55 -10.30 -24.72
N SER A 171 37.85 -9.65 -23.58
CA SER A 171 39.11 -8.92 -23.42
C SER A 171 40.35 -9.82 -23.33
N ARG A 172 40.22 -11.04 -22.79
CA ARG A 172 41.30 -12.07 -22.83
C ARG A 172 41.52 -12.61 -24.23
N SER A 173 40.44 -12.91 -24.96
CA SER A 173 40.50 -13.38 -26.34
C SER A 173 41.16 -12.35 -27.27
N ALA A 174 40.75 -11.07 -27.16
CA ALA A 174 41.35 -9.97 -27.92
C ALA A 174 42.87 -9.83 -27.67
N ARG A 175 43.31 -9.90 -26.41
CA ARG A 175 44.74 -9.88 -26.06
C ARG A 175 45.50 -11.06 -26.65
N ARG A 176 44.92 -12.27 -26.63
CA ARG A 176 45.54 -13.47 -27.20
C ARG A 176 45.67 -13.40 -28.72
N HIS A 177 44.70 -12.80 -29.41
CA HIS A 177 44.80 -12.54 -30.85
C HIS A 177 45.87 -11.49 -31.16
N GLN A 178 45.94 -10.41 -30.39
CA GLN A 178 46.95 -9.36 -30.57
C GLN A 178 48.37 -9.90 -30.33
N SER A 179 48.59 -10.68 -29.26
CA SER A 179 49.90 -11.27 -28.98
C SER A 179 50.34 -12.28 -30.04
N ARG A 180 49.42 -13.13 -30.54
CA ARG A 180 49.69 -14.03 -31.67
C ARG A 180 50.04 -13.27 -32.95
N ARG A 181 49.37 -12.15 -33.22
CA ARG A 181 49.65 -11.30 -34.39
C ARG A 181 51.03 -10.64 -34.29
N LEU A 182 51.42 -10.17 -33.11
CA LEU A 182 52.74 -9.60 -32.86
C LEU A 182 53.86 -10.64 -32.98
N ALA A 183 53.65 -11.86 -32.48
CA ALA A 183 54.61 -12.95 -32.58
C ALA A 183 54.81 -13.48 -34.01
N ARG A 184 53.86 -13.23 -34.92
CA ARG A 184 53.93 -13.60 -36.35
C ARG A 184 54.49 -12.48 -37.24
N ARG A 185 54.96 -11.37 -36.68
CA ARG A 185 55.55 -10.30 -37.47
C ARG A 185 56.92 -10.76 -37.98
N PRO A 186 57.19 -10.68 -39.30
CA PRO A 186 58.51 -10.99 -39.83
C PRO A 186 59.53 -10.02 -39.23
N ALA A 187 60.72 -10.55 -38.91
CA ALA A 187 61.82 -9.76 -38.36
C ALA A 187 62.20 -8.64 -39.34
N PRO A 188 62.56 -7.43 -38.85
CA PRO A 188 63.00 -6.35 -39.71
C PRO A 188 64.27 -6.77 -40.46
N ALA A 189 64.29 -6.54 -41.77
CA ALA A 189 65.45 -6.82 -42.61
C ALA A 189 66.66 -6.02 -42.12
N LYS A 190 67.79 -6.70 -41.89
CA LYS A 190 69.05 -6.06 -41.49
C LYS A 190 69.51 -5.12 -42.61
N GLY A 191 69.43 -3.81 -42.36
CA GLY A 191 69.98 -2.79 -43.24
C GLY A 191 71.51 -2.92 -43.32
N LYS A 192 72.04 -3.05 -44.52
CA LYS A 192 73.48 -3.03 -44.79
C LYS A 192 74.02 -1.64 -44.50
N THR A 193 74.87 -1.51 -43.49
CA THR A 193 75.71 -0.33 -43.26
C THR A 193 76.68 -0.19 -44.43
N ARG A 194 76.53 0.87 -45.22
CA ARG A 194 77.52 1.28 -46.23
C ARG A 194 78.39 2.36 -45.61
N VAL A 195 79.61 1.99 -45.26
CA VAL A 195 80.69 2.93 -44.91
C VAL A 195 81.37 3.35 -46.22
N SER A 196 81.48 4.65 -46.45
CA SER A 196 82.45 5.30 -47.35
C SER A 196 82.51 6.77 -46.90
N GLU A 197 83.49 7.21 -46.12
CA GLU A 197 84.84 7.63 -46.52
C GLU A 197 84.90 8.64 -47.69
N ARG A 198 85.75 9.66 -47.47
CA ARG A 198 86.08 10.87 -48.24
C ARG A 198 85.27 12.11 -47.81
N GLY A 199 85.84 13.19 -47.28
CA GLY A 199 87.22 13.69 -47.31
C GLY A 199 87.29 14.93 -48.20
N ALA A 200 87.35 16.10 -47.56
CA ALA A 200 88.00 17.36 -47.96
C ALA A 200 87.51 18.47 -47.02
#